data_AF-A0A0B1U2S0-F1
#
_entry.id   AF-A0A0B1U2S0-F1
#
_cell.length_a   1.000
_cell.length_b   1.000
_cell.length_c   1.000
_cell.angle_alpha   90.00
_cell.angle_beta   90.00
_cell.angle_gamma   90.00
#
_symmetry.space_group_name_H-M   'P 1'
#
loop_
_entity.id
_entity.type
_entity.pdbx_description
1 polymer ?
#
loop_
_entity_poly.entity_id
_entity_poly.type
_entity_poly.pdbx_seq_one_letter_code
_entity_poly.pdbx_strand_id
1 'polypeptide(L)'
;MPDSPTAIEPRCVEIDLSTVDPAVTEDDERDFLRINDFALSPEQISRIVAPARVYPRQEYVLAAHWHPEHVPMELLKQRINALYPNRVDELIIPTQHNVLMEYDGYQGVEVDCYSSGFNRKVQLLLHFKGLDPERADVLKSMLGHTHRYRASQLFEYLDALAEPAFEDRRQKAAGRTNAEEELVTFVRLQAAKIKSLILAHEADLPDDVYKNKLVRNYLDALRSRFGDRLINRAQVYAKAVKDLVKEEFSLSYFYRASEVIEEARSLGAGIVIPHPEQFWPILLADYDVDGIEVWNPQSQLYTEFLINVVNRRNRMGWHGKRPILIFMGDDCHMSEKTRPVTEQDPDKAAREIGLQPAWHDFSIRKSLIINGMSRRKIIDEYRTRLAG
;
A
#
# COMPACT_ATOMS: atom_id res chain seq x y z
N MET A 1 11.86 -29.46 50.77
CA MET A 1 11.72 -28.60 49.58
C MET A 1 10.30 -28.75 49.11
N PRO A 2 9.38 -27.80 49.37
CA PRO A 2 8.05 -27.88 48.84
C PRO A 2 8.04 -27.40 47.39
N ASP A 3 7.34 -28.16 46.55
CA ASP A 3 7.14 -27.88 45.14
C ASP A 3 6.48 -26.51 44.94
N SER A 4 7.13 -25.65 44.17
CA SER A 4 6.53 -24.41 43.66
C SER A 4 5.43 -24.77 42.66
N PRO A 5 4.21 -24.25 42.79
CA PRO A 5 3.18 -24.45 41.78
C PRO A 5 3.59 -23.69 40.52
N THR A 6 3.82 -24.43 39.44
CA THR A 6 3.88 -23.89 38.08
C THR A 6 2.57 -23.18 37.80
N ALA A 7 2.61 -21.85 37.76
CA ALA A 7 1.50 -21.04 37.27
C ALA A 7 1.23 -21.45 35.82
N ILE A 8 0.15 -22.20 35.61
CA ILE A 8 -0.41 -22.45 34.29
C ILE A 8 -0.95 -21.10 33.82
N GLU A 9 -0.23 -20.43 32.91
CA GLU A 9 -0.80 -19.29 32.19
C GLU A 9 -2.11 -19.76 31.53
N PRO A 10 -3.24 -19.07 31.75
CA PRO A 10 -4.50 -19.50 31.15
C PRO A 10 -4.37 -19.44 29.64
N ARG A 11 -4.47 -20.60 28.98
CA ARG A 11 -4.43 -20.76 27.52
C ARG A 11 -5.63 -20.08 26.85
N CYS A 12 -6.77 -20.04 27.53
CA CYS A 12 -8.00 -19.47 27.01
C CYS A 12 -8.15 -18.03 27.48
N VAL A 13 -8.42 -17.13 26.54
CA VAL A 13 -9.01 -15.82 26.84
C VAL A 13 -10.48 -16.11 27.04
N GLU A 14 -10.99 -16.08 28.26
CA GLU A 14 -12.44 -16.11 28.47
C GLU A 14 -13.02 -14.83 27.86
N ILE A 15 -13.85 -15.00 26.82
CA ILE A 15 -14.58 -13.91 26.18
C ILE A 15 -15.98 -13.95 26.76
N ASP A 16 -16.29 -12.99 27.64
CA ASP A 16 -17.65 -12.85 28.14
C ASP A 16 -18.53 -12.15 27.08
N LEU A 17 -19.13 -12.95 26.20
CA LEU A 17 -20.01 -12.45 25.15
C LEU A 17 -21.24 -11.69 25.69
N SER A 18 -21.62 -11.87 26.96
CA SER A 18 -22.73 -11.13 27.56
C SER A 18 -22.44 -9.63 27.71
N THR A 19 -21.15 -9.25 27.73
CA THR A 19 -20.69 -7.86 27.78
C THR A 19 -20.64 -7.19 26.41
N VAL A 20 -20.86 -7.95 25.33
CA VAL A 20 -20.82 -7.45 23.96
C VAL A 20 -22.23 -7.19 23.48
N ASP A 21 -22.66 -5.93 23.53
CA ASP A 21 -23.94 -5.53 22.94
C ASP A 21 -23.94 -5.83 21.44
N PRO A 22 -24.93 -6.56 20.89
CA PRO A 22 -25.03 -6.78 19.44
C PRO A 22 -25.33 -5.51 18.65
N ALA A 23 -25.99 -4.52 19.25
CA ALA A 23 -26.30 -3.24 18.63
C ALA A 23 -25.08 -2.30 18.61
N VAL A 24 -25.10 -1.34 17.70
CA VAL A 24 -24.13 -0.23 17.68
C VAL A 24 -24.36 0.64 18.92
N THR A 25 -23.32 0.83 19.71
CA THR A 25 -23.35 1.72 20.89
C THR A 25 -22.74 3.09 20.55
N GLU A 26 -22.95 4.08 21.43
CA GLU A 26 -22.31 5.40 21.31
C GLU A 26 -20.78 5.31 21.31
N ASP A 27 -20.21 4.35 22.05
CA ASP A 27 -18.77 4.11 22.06
C ASP A 27 -18.27 3.59 20.72
N ASP A 28 -19.03 2.68 20.10
CA ASP A 28 -18.72 2.12 18.78
C ASP A 28 -18.74 3.22 17.70
N GLU A 29 -19.74 4.10 17.76
CA GLU A 29 -19.86 5.24 16.84
C GLU A 29 -18.73 6.25 17.01
N ARG A 30 -18.39 6.61 18.26
CA ARG A 30 -17.25 7.48 18.55
C ARG A 30 -15.93 6.90 18.03
N ASP A 31 -15.68 5.61 18.28
CA ASP A 31 -14.45 4.96 17.80
C ASP A 31 -14.42 4.89 16.27
N PHE A 32 -15.55 4.60 15.62
CA PHE A 32 -15.67 4.58 14.17
C PHE A 32 -15.41 5.94 13.52
N LEU A 33 -16.00 7.02 14.05
CA LEU A 33 -15.78 8.37 13.53
C LEU A 33 -14.31 8.78 13.74
N ARG A 34 -13.75 8.50 14.92
CA ARG A 34 -12.36 8.84 15.25
C ARG A 34 -11.34 8.17 14.32
N ILE A 35 -11.51 6.89 13.97
CA ILE A 35 -10.55 6.19 13.10
C ILE A 35 -10.63 6.62 11.63
N ASN A 36 -11.70 7.34 11.26
CA ASN A 36 -11.94 7.87 9.92
C ASN A 36 -11.79 9.40 9.84
N ASP A 37 -11.42 10.04 10.95
CA ASP A 37 -11.09 11.46 10.96
C ASP A 37 -9.68 11.66 10.37
N PHE A 38 -9.63 12.34 9.22
CA PHE A 38 -8.40 12.68 8.53
C PHE A 38 -7.92 14.10 8.81
N ALA A 39 -8.59 14.84 9.71
CA ALA A 39 -8.12 16.14 10.15
C ALA A 39 -6.77 16.01 10.85
N LEU A 40 -5.81 16.84 10.44
CA LEU A 40 -4.47 16.84 11.02
C LEU A 40 -4.40 17.81 12.19
N SER A 41 -4.00 17.32 13.36
CA SER A 41 -3.69 18.14 14.52
C SER A 41 -2.44 19.01 14.27
N PRO A 42 -2.26 20.13 14.98
CA PRO A 42 -1.05 20.94 14.90
C PRO A 42 0.24 20.14 15.14
N GLU A 43 0.22 19.16 16.05
CA GLU A 43 1.35 18.28 16.34
C GLU A 43 1.64 17.33 15.16
N GLN A 44 0.60 16.79 14.51
CA GLN A 44 0.75 15.96 13.32
C GLN A 44 1.32 16.78 12.16
N ILE A 45 0.81 18.00 11.93
CA ILE A 45 1.35 18.92 10.91
C ILE A 45 2.83 19.20 11.19
N SER A 46 3.17 19.56 12.43
CA SER A 46 4.56 19.80 12.82
C SER A 46 5.46 18.61 12.55
N ARG A 47 5.01 17.38 12.80
CA ARG A 47 5.78 16.15 12.54
C ARG A 47 5.94 15.86 11.04
N ILE A 48 4.93 16.16 10.24
CA ILE A 48 4.97 15.99 8.79
C ILE A 48 6.01 16.94 8.19
N VAL A 49 6.01 18.22 8.57
CA VAL A 49 6.91 19.21 7.97
C VAL A 49 8.33 19.18 8.55
N ALA A 50 8.52 18.65 9.77
CA ALA A 50 9.82 18.51 10.42
C ALA A 50 10.29 17.04 10.41
N PRO A 51 10.99 16.57 9.36
CA PRO A 51 11.51 15.22 9.32
C PRO A 51 12.55 14.99 10.43
N ALA A 52 12.59 13.77 10.98
CA ALA A 52 13.53 13.41 12.05
C ALA A 52 15.00 13.45 11.60
N ARG A 53 15.25 13.36 10.29
CA ARG A 53 16.59 13.39 9.68
C ARG A 53 16.56 14.28 8.45
N VAL A 54 17.70 14.90 8.14
CA VAL A 54 17.92 15.74 6.96
C VAL A 54 19.11 15.18 6.19
N TYR A 55 19.04 15.25 4.86
CA TYR A 55 20.00 14.65 3.93
C TYR A 55 20.63 15.73 3.02
N PRO A 56 21.43 16.66 3.59
CA PRO A 56 21.95 17.82 2.85
C PRO A 56 22.99 17.47 1.79
N ARG A 57 23.45 16.21 1.73
CA ARG A 57 24.42 15.70 0.75
C ARG A 57 23.75 14.96 -0.42
N GLN A 58 22.43 14.77 -0.40
CA GLN A 58 21.73 14.14 -1.51
C GLN A 58 21.34 15.21 -2.53
N GLU A 59 22.16 15.36 -3.56
CA GLU A 59 21.97 16.37 -4.60
C GLU A 59 20.88 16.01 -5.63
N TYR A 60 20.58 14.72 -5.80
CA TYR A 60 19.61 14.24 -6.78
C TYR A 60 18.53 13.43 -6.07
N VAL A 61 17.27 13.85 -6.19
CA VAL A 61 16.12 13.22 -5.54
C VAL A 61 15.26 12.54 -6.60
N LEU A 62 15.10 11.22 -6.50
CA LEU A 62 14.22 10.44 -7.36
C LEU A 62 13.16 9.79 -6.48
N ALA A 63 11.88 10.11 -6.70
CA ALA A 63 10.76 9.50 -5.98
C ALA A 63 9.65 9.19 -6.99
N ALA A 64 9.66 7.98 -7.53
CA ALA A 64 8.70 7.54 -8.55
C ALA A 64 7.62 6.59 -8.00
N HIS A 65 7.65 6.28 -6.70
CA HIS A 65 6.67 5.42 -6.06
C HIS A 65 6.58 5.75 -4.57
N TRP A 66 5.53 6.47 -4.20
CA TRP A 66 5.21 6.90 -2.85
C TRP A 66 3.77 7.38 -2.79
N HIS A 67 3.14 7.24 -1.62
CA HIS A 67 1.71 7.41 -1.40
C HIS A 67 1.42 8.61 -0.48
N PRO A 68 0.84 9.71 -1.01
CA PRO A 68 0.41 10.84 -0.20
C PRO A 68 -0.67 10.48 0.83
N GLU A 69 -1.53 9.52 0.48
CA GLU A 69 -2.71 9.13 1.26
C GLU A 69 -3.57 10.37 1.62
N HIS A 70 -3.85 10.61 2.90
CA HIS A 70 -4.64 11.77 3.34
C HIS A 70 -3.80 13.01 3.65
N VAL A 71 -2.48 12.98 3.47
CA VAL A 71 -1.63 14.11 3.82
C VAL A 71 -1.66 15.16 2.70
N PRO A 72 -1.99 16.44 2.98
CA PRO A 72 -2.02 17.48 1.97
C PRO A 72 -0.67 17.66 1.27
N MET A 73 -0.70 17.76 -0.07
CA MET A 73 0.51 17.84 -0.90
C MET A 73 1.42 19.01 -0.52
N GLU A 74 0.85 20.14 -0.07
CA GLU A 74 1.62 21.32 0.35
C GLU A 74 2.48 21.06 1.61
N LEU A 75 2.01 20.21 2.53
CA LEU A 75 2.83 19.78 3.67
C LEU A 75 3.94 18.82 3.24
N LEU A 76 3.67 17.98 2.24
CA LEU A 76 4.64 17.05 1.67
C LEU A 76 5.77 17.80 0.95
N LYS A 77 5.45 18.87 0.21
CA LYS A 77 6.44 19.78 -0.39
C LYS A 77 7.36 20.39 0.66
N GLN A 78 6.80 20.88 1.77
CA GLN A 78 7.59 21.41 2.89
C GLN A 78 8.52 20.34 3.47
N ARG A 79 8.01 19.11 3.67
CA ARG A 79 8.82 17.98 4.13
C ARG A 79 9.97 17.66 3.18
N ILE A 80 9.71 17.56 1.87
CA ILE A 80 10.73 17.26 0.86
C ILE A 80 11.82 18.35 0.87
N ASN A 81 11.43 19.62 0.96
CA ASN A 81 12.37 20.73 1.09
C ASN A 81 13.22 20.63 2.37
N ALA A 82 12.63 20.25 3.49
CA ALA A 82 13.34 20.04 4.75
C ALA A 82 14.27 18.80 4.71
N LEU A 83 13.86 17.72 4.02
CA LEU A 83 14.65 16.51 3.84
C LEU A 83 15.91 16.77 3.00
N TYR A 84 15.77 17.55 1.91
CA TYR A 84 16.82 17.75 0.91
C TYR A 84 17.08 19.24 0.63
N PRO A 85 17.68 19.97 1.58
CA PRO A 85 17.82 21.43 1.48
C PRO A 85 18.77 21.89 0.37
N ASN A 86 19.70 21.04 -0.07
CA ASN A 86 20.73 21.39 -1.06
C ASN A 86 20.59 20.56 -2.35
N ARG A 87 19.39 20.04 -2.64
CA ARG A 87 19.19 19.27 -3.89
C ARG A 87 19.38 20.17 -5.11
N VAL A 88 19.99 19.60 -6.14
CA VAL A 88 20.32 20.25 -7.41
C VAL A 88 19.29 19.90 -8.49
N ASP A 89 18.80 18.67 -8.50
CA ASP A 89 17.75 18.22 -9.43
C ASP A 89 16.86 17.15 -8.78
N GLU A 90 15.62 17.06 -9.27
CA GLU A 90 14.64 16.11 -8.77
C GLU A 90 13.67 15.58 -9.84
N LEU A 91 13.19 14.35 -9.62
CA LEU A 91 12.03 13.80 -10.29
C LEU A 91 11.16 13.12 -9.25
N ILE A 92 10.06 13.80 -8.89
CA ILE A 92 9.12 13.37 -7.86
C ILE A 92 7.76 13.22 -8.51
N ILE A 93 7.23 12.00 -8.48
CA ILE A 93 5.95 11.65 -9.08
C ILE A 93 5.15 10.88 -8.02
N PRO A 94 4.09 11.46 -7.44
CA PRO A 94 3.26 10.78 -6.46
C PRO A 94 2.46 9.68 -7.13
N THR A 95 2.21 8.61 -6.39
CA THR A 95 1.39 7.50 -6.84
C THR A 95 0.38 7.21 -5.76
N GLN A 96 -0.89 7.09 -6.11
CA GLN A 96 -1.91 6.59 -5.18
C GLN A 96 -2.67 5.48 -5.89
N HIS A 97 -3.15 4.50 -5.14
CA HIS A 97 -3.83 3.36 -5.72
C HIS A 97 -5.10 3.76 -6.47
N ASN A 98 -5.05 3.64 -7.79
CA ASN A 98 -6.13 3.96 -8.72
C ASN A 98 -6.65 5.41 -8.63
N VAL A 99 -5.84 6.31 -8.07
CA VAL A 99 -6.13 7.75 -8.00
C VAL A 99 -4.97 8.49 -8.65
N LEU A 100 -5.28 9.28 -9.67
CA LEU A 100 -4.30 10.10 -10.34
C LEU A 100 -3.91 11.28 -9.45
N MET A 101 -2.64 11.34 -9.08
CA MET A 101 -2.06 12.39 -8.23
C MET A 101 -1.17 13.30 -9.07
N GLU A 102 -1.00 14.55 -8.62
CA GLU A 102 -0.11 15.52 -9.27
C GLU A 102 0.92 16.10 -8.30
N TYR A 103 2.15 16.27 -8.78
CA TYR A 103 3.22 17.03 -8.13
C TYR A 103 4.00 17.80 -9.19
N ASP A 104 3.98 19.14 -9.11
CA ASP A 104 4.77 20.06 -9.94
C ASP A 104 4.74 19.70 -11.45
N GLY A 105 3.53 19.46 -11.96
CA GLY A 105 3.25 19.14 -13.36
C GLY A 105 3.69 17.74 -13.81
N TYR A 106 3.99 16.83 -12.87
CA TYR A 106 4.06 15.39 -13.11
C TYR A 106 2.84 14.73 -12.48
N GLN A 107 2.24 13.78 -13.19
CA GLN A 107 1.12 13.02 -12.68
C GLN A 107 1.50 11.55 -12.54
N GLY A 108 0.97 10.90 -11.50
CA GLY A 108 1.23 9.48 -11.27
C GLY A 108 0.09 8.75 -10.59
N VAL A 109 0.04 7.44 -10.83
CA VAL A 109 -0.95 6.52 -10.26
C VAL A 109 -0.37 5.11 -10.17
N GLU A 110 -0.68 4.39 -9.10
CA GLU A 110 -0.45 2.93 -9.03
C GLU A 110 -1.76 2.22 -9.36
N VAL A 111 -1.79 1.50 -10.48
CA VAL A 111 -3.01 0.85 -10.99
C VAL A 111 -2.99 -0.63 -10.69
N ASP A 112 -4.08 -1.13 -10.08
CA ASP A 112 -4.30 -2.55 -9.89
C ASP A 112 -4.85 -3.17 -11.18
N CYS A 113 -4.17 -4.19 -11.70
CA CYS A 113 -4.45 -4.79 -13.00
C CYS A 113 -4.58 -6.32 -12.89
N TYR A 114 -5.18 -6.96 -13.88
CA TYR A 114 -5.14 -8.41 -14.06
C TYR A 114 -4.04 -8.80 -15.06
N SER A 115 -3.19 -9.76 -14.68
CA SER A 115 -2.27 -10.41 -15.60
C SER A 115 -2.82 -11.76 -16.01
N SER A 116 -3.28 -11.85 -17.27
CA SER A 116 -3.87 -13.08 -17.84
C SER A 116 -2.88 -14.25 -17.90
N GLY A 117 -1.61 -13.98 -18.24
CA GLY A 117 -0.57 -15.01 -18.33
C GLY A 117 -0.28 -15.75 -17.01
N PHE A 118 -0.58 -15.11 -15.87
CA PHE A 118 -0.29 -15.67 -14.54
C PHE A 118 -1.52 -15.81 -13.65
N ASN A 119 -2.69 -15.52 -14.21
CA ASN A 119 -3.99 -15.52 -13.57
C ASN A 119 -3.96 -14.89 -12.16
N ARG A 120 -3.46 -13.67 -12.06
CA ARG A 120 -3.33 -12.95 -10.78
C ARG A 120 -3.46 -11.45 -10.94
N LYS A 121 -3.79 -10.79 -9.83
CA LYS A 121 -3.64 -9.34 -9.69
C LYS A 121 -2.15 -8.95 -9.75
N VAL A 122 -1.85 -7.91 -10.49
CA VAL A 122 -0.55 -7.23 -10.57
C VAL A 122 -0.74 -5.72 -10.42
N GLN A 123 0.35 -4.97 -10.34
CA GLN A 123 0.31 -3.51 -10.25
C GLN A 123 1.24 -2.88 -11.27
N LEU A 124 0.89 -1.68 -11.73
CA LEU A 124 1.70 -0.86 -12.64
C LEU A 124 1.72 0.57 -12.11
N LEU A 125 2.86 1.24 -12.22
CA LEU A 125 2.96 2.68 -12.04
C LEU A 125 2.83 3.34 -13.41
N LEU A 126 1.89 4.27 -13.53
CA LEU A 126 1.75 5.11 -14.72
C LEU A 126 2.20 6.51 -14.35
N HIS A 127 3.14 7.05 -15.12
CA HIS A 127 3.68 8.39 -14.89
C HIS A 127 3.52 9.24 -16.14
N PHE A 128 3.18 10.51 -15.96
CA PHE A 128 2.94 11.44 -17.05
C PHE A 128 3.65 12.76 -16.79
N LYS A 129 3.96 13.47 -17.88
CA LYS A 129 4.31 14.89 -17.84
C LYS A 129 3.23 15.67 -18.57
N GLY A 130 2.47 16.49 -17.85
CA GLY A 130 1.46 17.35 -18.45
C GLY A 130 0.32 16.57 -19.10
N LEU A 131 -0.20 15.54 -18.41
CA LEU A 131 -1.34 14.77 -18.89
C LEU A 131 -2.53 15.69 -19.18
N ASP A 132 -3.04 15.63 -20.41
CA ASP A 132 -4.24 16.36 -20.83
C ASP A 132 -5.50 15.68 -20.24
N PRO A 133 -6.21 16.35 -19.31
CA PRO A 133 -7.38 15.77 -18.66
C PRO A 133 -8.53 15.48 -19.65
N GLU A 134 -8.65 16.22 -20.75
CA GLU A 134 -9.74 16.06 -21.73
C GLU A 134 -9.55 14.79 -22.57
N ARG A 135 -8.31 14.33 -22.73
CA ARG A 135 -7.99 13.12 -23.49
C ARG A 135 -7.98 11.86 -22.62
N ALA A 136 -7.99 12.00 -21.31
CA ALA A 136 -7.80 10.91 -20.35
C ALA A 136 -9.09 10.28 -19.82
N ASP A 137 -10.24 10.47 -20.48
CA ASP A 137 -11.54 10.00 -19.99
C ASP A 137 -11.62 8.47 -19.84
N VAL A 138 -11.04 7.73 -20.79
CA VAL A 138 -10.99 6.26 -20.72
C VAL A 138 -10.13 5.82 -19.54
N LEU A 139 -8.90 6.32 -19.43
CA LEU A 139 -8.04 6.08 -18.27
C LEU A 139 -8.75 6.41 -16.95
N LYS A 140 -9.37 7.60 -16.82
CA LYS A 140 -10.11 7.99 -15.61
C LYS A 140 -11.24 7.01 -15.29
N SER A 141 -11.98 6.54 -16.30
CA SER A 141 -13.01 5.52 -16.12
C SER A 141 -12.42 4.19 -15.64
N MET A 142 -11.28 3.77 -16.20
CA MET A 142 -10.59 2.55 -15.77
C MET A 142 -10.13 2.65 -14.31
N LEU A 143 -9.52 3.78 -13.95
CA LEU A 143 -9.10 4.09 -12.59
C LEU A 143 -10.29 4.11 -11.62
N GLY A 144 -11.38 4.80 -11.97
CA GLY A 144 -12.58 4.87 -11.14
C GLY A 144 -13.33 3.54 -11.00
N HIS A 145 -13.32 2.70 -12.03
CA HIS A 145 -13.80 1.32 -11.92
C HIS A 145 -12.94 0.55 -10.91
N THR A 146 -11.62 0.50 -11.12
CA THR A 146 -10.72 -0.23 -10.23
C THR A 146 -10.76 0.33 -8.81
N HIS A 147 -10.81 1.64 -8.60
CA HIS A 147 -10.86 2.26 -7.28
C HIS A 147 -12.00 1.68 -6.40
N ARG A 148 -13.17 1.43 -7.00
CA ARG A 148 -14.34 0.87 -6.31
C ARG A 148 -14.18 -0.60 -5.88
N TYR A 149 -13.19 -1.35 -6.39
CA TYR A 149 -13.00 -2.75 -6.00
C TYR A 149 -12.74 -2.90 -4.50
N ARG A 150 -12.03 -1.92 -3.90
CA ARG A 150 -11.68 -1.96 -2.47
C ARG A 150 -12.92 -1.93 -1.59
N ALA A 151 -13.94 -1.17 -2.00
CA ALA A 151 -15.22 -1.15 -1.35
C ALA A 151 -15.93 -2.50 -1.50
N SER A 152 -16.01 -3.03 -2.71
CA SER A 152 -16.61 -4.35 -2.96
C SER A 152 -15.93 -5.47 -2.16
N GLN A 153 -14.60 -5.47 -2.10
CA GLN A 153 -13.83 -6.44 -1.30
C GLN A 153 -14.05 -6.24 0.21
N LEU A 154 -14.19 -5.00 0.70
CA LEU A 154 -14.52 -4.72 2.09
C LEU A 154 -15.90 -5.27 2.46
N PHE A 155 -16.91 -5.04 1.62
CA PHE A 155 -18.26 -5.56 1.87
C PHE A 155 -18.28 -7.09 1.83
N GLU A 156 -17.63 -7.73 0.87
CA GLU A 156 -17.50 -9.20 0.85
C GLU A 156 -16.76 -9.71 2.09
N TYR A 157 -15.76 -8.96 2.57
CA TYR A 157 -15.03 -9.31 3.80
C TYR A 157 -15.90 -9.18 5.05
N LEU A 158 -16.69 -8.12 5.17
CA LEU A 158 -17.65 -7.95 6.26
C LEU A 158 -18.73 -9.06 6.22
N ASP A 159 -19.22 -9.38 5.03
CA ASP A 159 -20.19 -10.46 4.85
C ASP A 159 -19.60 -11.82 5.19
N ALA A 160 -18.35 -12.08 4.79
CA ALA A 160 -17.63 -13.30 5.15
C ALA A 160 -17.48 -13.43 6.68
N LEU A 161 -17.28 -12.31 7.38
CA LEU A 161 -17.20 -12.29 8.83
C LEU A 161 -18.56 -12.42 9.53
N ALA A 162 -19.64 -11.90 8.94
CA ALA A 162 -20.91 -11.74 9.65
C ALA A 162 -22.06 -12.64 9.17
N GLU A 163 -22.17 -12.86 7.86
CA GLU A 163 -23.39 -13.40 7.25
C GLU A 163 -23.39 -14.94 7.22
N PRO A 164 -24.52 -15.61 7.51
CA PRO A 164 -24.61 -17.08 7.54
C PRO A 164 -24.14 -17.77 6.25
N ALA A 165 -24.31 -17.14 5.10
CA ALA A 165 -23.93 -17.68 3.79
C ALA A 165 -22.43 -18.02 3.66
N PHE A 166 -21.58 -17.44 4.50
CA PHE A 166 -20.12 -17.63 4.46
C PHE A 166 -19.57 -18.46 5.63
N GLU A 167 -20.41 -19.29 6.27
CA GLU A 167 -20.01 -20.13 7.40
C GLU A 167 -18.79 -21.00 7.09
N ASP A 168 -18.73 -21.61 5.91
CA ASP A 168 -17.59 -22.43 5.49
C ASP A 168 -16.26 -21.66 5.50
N ARG A 169 -16.26 -20.37 5.09
CA ARG A 169 -15.06 -19.52 5.13
C ARG A 169 -14.65 -19.23 6.58
N ARG A 170 -15.61 -18.97 7.47
CA ARG A 170 -15.34 -18.75 8.90
C ARG A 170 -14.78 -19.99 9.57
N GLN A 171 -15.32 -21.18 9.30
CA GLN A 171 -14.86 -22.44 9.86
C GLN A 171 -13.44 -22.79 9.37
N LYS A 172 -13.16 -22.59 8.07
CA LYS A 172 -11.79 -22.74 7.52
C LYS A 172 -10.81 -21.79 8.21
N ALA A 173 -11.16 -20.52 8.38
CA ALA A 173 -10.31 -19.54 9.05
C ALA A 173 -10.12 -19.85 10.55
N ALA A 174 -11.17 -20.33 11.23
CA ALA A 174 -11.12 -20.72 12.63
C ALA A 174 -10.15 -21.89 12.83
N GLY A 175 -10.24 -22.92 11.96
CA GLY A 175 -9.29 -24.04 11.95
C GLY A 175 -7.85 -23.61 11.66
N ARG A 176 -7.62 -22.64 10.77
CA ARG A 176 -6.26 -22.09 10.49
C ARG A 176 -5.65 -21.35 11.68
N THR A 177 -6.47 -20.81 12.57
CA THR A 177 -6.05 -19.88 13.63
C THR A 177 -6.29 -20.40 15.05
N ASN A 178 -6.86 -21.59 15.19
CA ASN A 178 -7.36 -22.14 16.45
C ASN A 178 -8.28 -21.13 17.17
N ALA A 179 -9.18 -20.49 16.41
CA ALA A 179 -10.19 -19.60 16.97
C ALA A 179 -11.34 -20.43 17.55
N GLU A 180 -11.69 -20.17 18.80
CA GLU A 180 -12.84 -20.76 19.48
C GLU A 180 -14.15 -20.07 19.06
N GLU A 181 -15.28 -20.70 19.33
CA GLU A 181 -16.61 -20.21 18.91
C GLU A 181 -16.91 -18.82 19.46
N GLU A 182 -16.45 -18.51 20.67
CA GLU A 182 -16.63 -17.20 21.29
C GLU A 182 -15.85 -16.11 20.54
N LEU A 183 -14.65 -16.42 20.05
CA LEU A 183 -13.84 -15.47 19.28
C LEU A 183 -14.47 -15.22 17.91
N VAL A 184 -14.95 -16.29 17.26
CA VAL A 184 -15.68 -16.19 15.98
C VAL A 184 -16.92 -15.31 16.16
N THR A 185 -17.69 -15.55 17.22
CA THR A 185 -18.90 -14.79 17.54
C THR A 185 -18.57 -13.33 17.84
N PHE A 186 -17.53 -13.06 18.64
CA PHE A 186 -17.06 -11.70 18.91
C PHE A 186 -16.75 -10.94 17.62
N VAL A 187 -15.93 -11.50 16.73
CA VAL A 187 -15.53 -10.83 15.48
C VAL A 187 -16.72 -10.64 14.55
N ARG A 188 -17.65 -11.60 14.47
CA ARG A 188 -18.91 -11.49 13.73
C ARG A 188 -19.75 -10.30 14.22
N LEU A 189 -19.90 -10.13 15.53
CA LEU A 189 -20.64 -8.99 16.10
C LEU A 189 -19.97 -7.66 15.72
N GLN A 190 -18.65 -7.57 15.83
CA GLN A 190 -17.93 -6.35 15.42
C GLN A 190 -18.06 -6.07 13.92
N ALA A 191 -18.02 -7.09 13.07
CA ALA A 191 -18.23 -6.92 11.63
C ALA A 191 -19.64 -6.41 11.29
N ALA A 192 -20.67 -6.93 11.96
CA ALA A 192 -22.05 -6.44 11.80
C ALA A 192 -22.20 -4.97 12.23
N LYS A 193 -21.53 -4.55 13.30
CA LYS A 193 -21.48 -3.15 13.74
C LYS A 193 -20.80 -2.26 12.72
N ILE A 194 -19.62 -2.65 12.21
CA ILE A 194 -18.92 -1.91 11.15
C ILE A 194 -19.83 -1.72 9.94
N LYS A 195 -20.52 -2.78 9.48
CA LYS A 195 -21.47 -2.70 8.36
C LYS A 195 -22.60 -1.72 8.62
N SER A 196 -23.17 -1.74 9.83
CA SER A 196 -24.24 -0.82 10.24
C SER A 196 -23.76 0.64 10.30
N LEU A 197 -22.56 0.88 10.84
CA LEU A 197 -21.94 2.19 10.93
C LEU A 197 -21.61 2.77 9.55
N ILE A 198 -21.12 1.95 8.62
CA ILE A 198 -20.90 2.37 7.23
C ILE A 198 -22.21 2.86 6.61
N LEU A 199 -23.30 2.09 6.75
CA LEU A 199 -24.60 2.47 6.17
C LEU A 199 -25.18 3.74 6.82
N ALA A 200 -24.96 3.93 8.13
CA ALA A 200 -25.45 5.12 8.83
C ALA A 200 -24.71 6.41 8.41
N HIS A 201 -23.44 6.30 8.02
CA HIS A 201 -22.57 7.43 7.69
C HIS A 201 -22.19 7.50 6.20
N GLU A 202 -22.83 6.73 5.32
CA GLU A 202 -22.46 6.58 3.91
C GLU A 202 -22.36 7.92 3.17
N ALA A 203 -23.22 8.87 3.51
CA ALA A 203 -23.27 10.19 2.89
C ALA A 203 -22.07 11.09 3.24
N ASP A 204 -21.42 10.86 4.39
CA ASP A 204 -20.38 11.72 4.95
C ASP A 204 -18.98 11.07 4.88
N LEU A 205 -18.90 9.76 4.66
CA LEU A 205 -17.63 9.03 4.62
C LEU A 205 -16.88 9.26 3.31
N PRO A 206 -15.58 9.62 3.36
CA PRO A 206 -14.74 9.70 2.17
C PRO A 206 -14.53 8.32 1.51
N ASP A 207 -14.41 8.29 0.18
CA ASP A 207 -14.22 7.05 -0.57
C ASP A 207 -13.01 6.21 -0.12
N ASP A 208 -11.94 6.84 0.39
CA ASP A 208 -10.74 6.14 0.84
C ASP A 208 -10.94 5.36 2.17
N VAL A 209 -12.08 5.55 2.84
CA VAL A 209 -12.47 4.75 4.02
C VAL A 209 -12.78 3.30 3.65
N TYR A 210 -13.33 3.06 2.44
CA TYR A 210 -13.85 1.77 2.01
C TYR A 210 -12.75 0.78 1.61
N LYS A 211 -11.99 0.31 2.60
CA LYS A 211 -10.92 -0.69 2.44
C LYS A 211 -10.81 -1.61 3.65
N ASN A 212 -10.28 -2.81 3.46
CA ASN A 212 -10.07 -3.82 4.51
C ASN A 212 -9.31 -3.32 5.75
N LYS A 213 -8.54 -2.22 5.64
CA LYS A 213 -7.85 -1.57 6.77
C LYS A 213 -8.85 -1.07 7.83
N LEU A 214 -10.07 -0.73 7.44
CA LEU A 214 -11.15 -0.29 8.35
C LEU A 214 -11.43 -1.33 9.44
N VAL A 215 -11.60 -2.61 9.07
CA VAL A 215 -11.85 -3.68 10.04
C VAL A 215 -10.73 -3.80 11.07
N ARG A 216 -9.47 -3.74 10.60
CA ARG A 216 -8.31 -3.79 11.49
C ARG A 216 -8.26 -2.58 12.43
N ASN A 217 -8.41 -1.38 11.90
CA ASN A 217 -8.36 -0.14 12.68
C ASN A 217 -9.50 -0.06 13.70
N TYR A 218 -10.70 -0.53 13.33
CA TYR A 218 -11.84 -0.62 14.24
C TYR A 218 -11.56 -1.62 15.36
N LEU A 219 -11.06 -2.82 15.06
CA LEU A 219 -10.64 -3.79 16.08
C LEU A 219 -9.53 -3.22 16.99
N ASP A 220 -8.56 -2.47 16.46
CA ASP A 220 -7.54 -1.79 17.28
C ASP A 220 -8.15 -0.75 18.23
N ALA A 221 -9.17 -0.01 17.82
CA ALA A 221 -9.85 0.96 18.67
C ALA A 221 -10.52 0.32 19.90
N LEU A 222 -10.91 -0.96 19.79
CA LEU A 222 -11.55 -1.73 20.85
C LEU A 222 -10.59 -2.20 21.97
N ARG A 223 -9.28 -1.97 21.85
CA ARG A 223 -8.27 -2.44 22.83
C ARG A 223 -8.50 -1.90 24.24
N SER A 224 -8.95 -0.65 24.37
CA SER A 224 -9.22 -0.02 25.66
C SER A 224 -10.34 -0.73 26.44
N ARG A 225 -11.31 -1.32 25.73
CA ARG A 225 -12.48 -2.01 26.29
C ARG A 225 -12.25 -3.49 26.52
N PHE A 226 -11.58 -4.16 25.59
CA PHE A 226 -11.50 -5.62 25.55
C PHE A 226 -10.08 -6.19 25.76
N GLY A 227 -9.08 -5.31 25.85
CA GLY A 227 -7.69 -5.67 26.11
C GLY A 227 -6.92 -6.21 24.89
N ASP A 228 -5.61 -6.04 24.93
CA ASP A 228 -4.73 -6.34 23.79
C ASP A 228 -4.75 -7.81 23.36
N ARG A 229 -4.84 -8.74 24.32
CA ARG A 229 -4.77 -10.18 24.05
C ARG A 229 -5.95 -10.65 23.20
N LEU A 230 -7.16 -10.20 23.53
CA LEU A 230 -8.36 -10.53 22.76
C LEU A 230 -8.31 -9.90 21.36
N ILE A 231 -8.00 -8.61 21.28
CA ILE A 231 -7.91 -7.91 19.99
C ILE A 231 -6.85 -8.52 19.07
N ASN A 232 -5.70 -8.93 19.60
CA ASN A 232 -4.67 -9.60 18.81
C ASN A 232 -5.20 -10.93 18.22
N ARG A 233 -5.90 -11.77 19.01
CA ARG A 233 -6.52 -13.00 18.49
C ARG A 233 -7.59 -12.69 17.44
N ALA A 234 -8.43 -11.68 17.69
CA ALA A 234 -9.48 -11.25 16.77
C ALA A 234 -8.90 -10.80 15.42
N GLN A 235 -7.81 -10.03 15.44
CA GLN A 235 -7.14 -9.61 14.20
C GLN A 235 -6.48 -10.76 13.44
N VAL A 236 -5.90 -11.74 14.12
CA VAL A 236 -5.34 -12.94 13.47
C VAL A 236 -6.44 -13.73 12.76
N TYR A 237 -7.56 -13.97 13.46
CA TYR A 237 -8.73 -14.63 12.87
C TYR A 237 -9.31 -13.84 11.69
N ALA A 238 -9.57 -12.54 11.88
CA ALA A 238 -10.13 -11.68 10.85
C ALA A 238 -9.19 -11.61 9.61
N LYS A 239 -7.87 -11.54 9.82
CA LYS A 239 -6.88 -11.64 8.73
C LYS A 239 -7.00 -12.97 7.98
N ALA A 240 -7.19 -14.10 8.65
CA ALA A 240 -7.35 -15.38 7.97
C ALA A 240 -8.62 -15.43 7.09
N VAL A 241 -9.73 -14.84 7.56
CA VAL A 241 -10.95 -14.68 6.73
C VAL A 241 -10.69 -13.76 5.54
N LYS A 242 -10.02 -12.62 5.75
CA LYS A 242 -9.63 -11.69 4.69
C LYS A 242 -8.77 -12.36 3.62
N ASP A 243 -7.83 -13.21 4.02
CA ASP A 243 -6.95 -13.91 3.09
C ASP A 243 -7.76 -14.90 2.22
N LEU A 244 -8.74 -15.61 2.79
CA LEU A 244 -9.69 -16.44 2.03
C LEU A 244 -10.54 -15.62 1.04
N VAL A 245 -11.06 -14.47 1.48
CA VAL A 245 -11.82 -13.55 0.60
C VAL A 245 -10.96 -13.11 -0.58
N LYS A 246 -9.69 -12.78 -0.34
CA LYS A 246 -8.75 -12.40 -1.41
C LYS A 246 -8.42 -13.54 -2.37
N GLU A 247 -8.31 -14.76 -1.87
CA GLU A 247 -8.06 -15.96 -2.70
C GLU A 247 -9.21 -16.23 -3.67
N GLU A 248 -10.46 -15.94 -3.25
CA GLU A 248 -11.68 -16.20 -4.02
C GLU A 248 -12.22 -14.96 -4.75
N PHE A 249 -11.61 -13.79 -4.57
CA PHE A 249 -12.08 -12.53 -5.17
C PHE A 249 -11.94 -12.56 -6.69
N SER A 250 -13.00 -12.17 -7.41
CA SER A 250 -13.00 -12.25 -8.87
C SER A 250 -11.96 -11.32 -9.49
N LEU A 251 -11.04 -11.90 -10.26
CA LEU A 251 -10.06 -11.16 -11.05
C LEU A 251 -10.68 -10.46 -12.25
N SER A 252 -11.92 -10.81 -12.63
CA SER A 252 -12.65 -10.16 -13.74
C SER A 252 -12.97 -8.69 -13.47
N TYR A 253 -12.79 -8.23 -12.23
CA TYR A 253 -12.95 -6.83 -11.86
C TYR A 253 -11.83 -5.95 -12.43
N PHE A 254 -10.63 -6.49 -12.62
CA PHE A 254 -9.49 -5.69 -13.05
C PHE A 254 -9.35 -5.72 -14.58
N TYR A 255 -9.08 -4.57 -15.18
CA TYR A 255 -8.63 -4.49 -16.56
C TYR A 255 -7.32 -5.25 -16.76
N ARG A 256 -7.09 -5.78 -17.97
CA ARG A 256 -5.84 -6.46 -18.27
C ARG A 256 -4.70 -5.46 -18.24
N ALA A 257 -3.55 -5.86 -17.70
CA ALA A 257 -2.35 -5.03 -17.69
C ALA A 257 -1.98 -4.52 -19.09
N SER A 258 -2.19 -5.30 -20.14
CA SER A 258 -1.98 -4.87 -21.53
C SER A 258 -2.92 -3.76 -21.98
N GLU A 259 -4.19 -3.79 -21.58
CA GLU A 259 -5.19 -2.75 -21.92
C GLU A 259 -4.85 -1.44 -21.19
N VAL A 260 -4.44 -1.54 -19.92
CA VAL A 260 -3.98 -0.39 -19.12
C VAL A 260 -2.73 0.24 -19.75
N ILE A 261 -1.76 -0.58 -20.17
CA ILE A 261 -0.54 -0.10 -20.83
C ILE A 261 -0.88 0.59 -22.15
N GLU A 262 -1.72 -0.02 -22.98
CA GLU A 262 -2.11 0.55 -24.28
C GLU A 262 -2.76 1.93 -24.12
N GLU A 263 -3.77 2.03 -23.24
CA GLU A 263 -4.44 3.29 -22.94
C GLU A 263 -3.45 4.34 -22.42
N ALA A 264 -2.63 3.98 -21.43
CA ALA A 264 -1.67 4.90 -20.83
C ALA A 264 -0.60 5.37 -21.84
N ARG A 265 -0.11 4.47 -22.71
CA ARG A 265 0.84 4.81 -23.78
C ARG A 265 0.25 5.79 -24.79
N SER A 266 -1.03 5.68 -25.12
CA SER A 266 -1.73 6.62 -26.02
C SER A 266 -1.74 8.07 -25.48
N LEU A 267 -1.56 8.20 -24.16
CA LEU A 267 -1.52 9.45 -23.41
C LEU A 267 -0.07 9.89 -23.06
N GLY A 268 0.94 9.19 -23.59
CA GLY A 268 2.35 9.52 -23.34
C GLY A 268 2.89 9.03 -21.98
N ALA A 269 2.27 8.02 -21.36
CA ALA A 269 2.72 7.51 -20.08
C ALA A 269 4.10 6.85 -20.17
N GLY A 270 4.92 7.08 -19.15
CA GLY A 270 5.95 6.17 -18.73
C GLY A 270 5.36 5.05 -17.86
N ILE A 271 5.77 3.81 -18.09
CA ILE A 271 5.24 2.63 -17.38
C ILE A 271 6.36 2.00 -16.54
N VAL A 272 6.11 1.79 -15.26
CA VAL A 272 7.05 1.10 -14.35
C VAL A 272 6.36 -0.05 -13.64
N ILE A 273 7.07 -1.16 -13.49
CA ILE A 273 6.63 -2.29 -12.65
C ILE A 273 7.09 -2.05 -11.21
N PRO A 274 6.19 -1.79 -10.24
CA PRO A 274 6.57 -1.66 -8.84
C PRO A 274 6.85 -3.02 -8.19
N HIS A 275 7.62 -3.03 -7.09
CA HIS A 275 7.83 -4.17 -6.16
C HIS A 275 7.56 -5.59 -6.73
N PRO A 276 8.25 -5.99 -7.80
CA PRO A 276 7.91 -7.20 -8.54
C PRO A 276 8.05 -8.49 -7.72
N GLU A 277 8.69 -8.48 -6.54
CA GLU A 277 8.64 -9.58 -5.58
C GLU A 277 7.22 -10.03 -5.24
N GLN A 278 6.25 -9.11 -5.23
CA GLN A 278 4.88 -9.41 -4.86
C GLN A 278 4.13 -10.16 -5.98
N PHE A 279 4.62 -10.07 -7.22
CA PHE A 279 4.01 -10.67 -8.40
C PHE A 279 5.06 -11.06 -9.45
N TRP A 280 6.12 -11.73 -9.00
CA TRP A 280 7.35 -12.01 -9.77
C TRP A 280 7.16 -12.55 -11.19
N PRO A 281 6.09 -13.32 -11.52
CA PRO A 281 5.92 -13.78 -12.89
C PRO A 281 5.74 -12.62 -13.89
N ILE A 282 5.32 -11.42 -13.43
CA ILE A 282 5.18 -10.22 -14.29
C ILE A 282 6.43 -9.91 -15.10
N LEU A 283 7.62 -10.23 -14.57
CA LEU A 283 8.90 -9.99 -15.23
C LEU A 283 9.07 -10.83 -16.50
N LEU A 284 8.30 -11.91 -16.62
CA LEU A 284 8.24 -12.81 -17.78
C LEU A 284 7.09 -12.45 -18.75
N ALA A 285 6.26 -11.45 -18.44
CA ALA A 285 5.11 -11.08 -19.25
C ALA A 285 5.47 -10.32 -20.54
N ASP A 286 6.72 -9.90 -20.68
CA ASP A 286 7.22 -9.08 -21.79
C ASP A 286 6.40 -7.81 -22.06
N TYR A 287 5.85 -7.21 -21.00
CA TYR A 287 5.16 -5.92 -21.08
C TYR A 287 6.10 -4.81 -21.59
N ASP A 288 5.54 -3.92 -22.40
CA ASP A 288 6.18 -2.67 -22.83
C ASP A 288 6.26 -1.71 -21.63
N VAL A 289 7.41 -1.72 -20.95
CA VAL A 289 7.67 -0.93 -19.75
C VAL A 289 8.97 -0.16 -19.86
N ASP A 290 9.00 1.05 -19.28
CA ASP A 290 10.20 1.88 -19.22
C ASP A 290 11.12 1.50 -18.09
N GLY A 291 10.58 0.94 -17.02
CA GLY A 291 11.32 0.66 -15.82
C GLY A 291 10.78 -0.47 -14.98
N ILE A 292 11.64 -0.97 -14.09
CA ILE A 292 11.31 -1.96 -13.08
C ILE A 292 11.89 -1.47 -11.76
N GLU A 293 11.07 -1.47 -10.71
CA GLU A 293 11.56 -1.30 -9.35
C GLU A 293 12.29 -2.57 -8.92
N VAL A 294 13.55 -2.42 -8.53
CA VAL A 294 14.38 -3.56 -8.13
C VAL A 294 14.65 -3.60 -6.64
N TRP A 295 14.38 -2.50 -5.93
CA TRP A 295 14.69 -2.43 -4.51
C TRP A 295 13.63 -3.13 -3.69
N ASN A 296 14.07 -4.15 -2.96
CA ASN A 296 13.30 -4.78 -1.92
C ASN A 296 13.97 -4.51 -0.56
N PRO A 297 13.36 -3.71 0.34
CA PRO A 297 13.95 -3.40 1.64
C PRO A 297 14.08 -4.63 2.56
N GLN A 298 13.33 -5.70 2.29
CA GLN A 298 13.37 -6.96 3.05
C GLN A 298 14.41 -7.95 2.52
N SER A 299 14.96 -7.74 1.32
CA SER A 299 15.92 -8.67 0.71
C SER A 299 16.91 -7.99 -0.23
N GLN A 300 18.13 -7.82 0.29
CA GLN A 300 19.29 -7.37 -0.48
C GLN A 300 19.63 -8.35 -1.61
N LEU A 301 19.59 -9.67 -1.35
CA LEU A 301 19.84 -10.70 -2.35
C LEU A 301 18.85 -10.58 -3.53
N TYR A 302 17.58 -10.33 -3.22
CA TYR A 302 16.55 -10.14 -4.24
C TYR A 302 16.81 -8.86 -5.05
N THR A 303 17.21 -7.78 -4.38
CA THR A 303 17.58 -6.52 -5.04
C THR A 303 18.73 -6.72 -6.02
N GLU A 304 19.82 -7.38 -5.61
CA GLU A 304 20.95 -7.69 -6.48
C GLU A 304 20.56 -8.61 -7.64
N PHE A 305 19.73 -9.61 -7.38
CA PHE A 305 19.20 -10.52 -8.39
C PHE A 305 18.44 -9.74 -9.48
N LEU A 306 17.50 -8.87 -9.10
CA LEU A 306 16.72 -8.08 -10.06
C LEU A 306 17.58 -7.11 -10.86
N ILE A 307 18.53 -6.43 -10.22
CA ILE A 307 19.51 -5.59 -10.94
C ILE A 307 20.21 -6.42 -12.02
N ASN A 308 20.66 -7.64 -11.69
CA ASN A 308 21.32 -8.51 -12.66
C ASN A 308 20.38 -8.98 -13.78
N VAL A 309 19.12 -9.30 -13.47
CA VAL A 309 18.09 -9.70 -14.45
C VAL A 309 17.83 -8.57 -15.44
N VAL A 310 17.56 -7.35 -14.95
CA VAL A 310 17.28 -6.18 -15.80
C VAL A 310 18.48 -5.88 -16.70
N ASN A 311 19.70 -5.89 -16.16
CA ASN A 311 20.90 -5.62 -16.94
C ASN A 311 21.19 -6.71 -17.97
N ARG A 312 20.93 -7.99 -17.65
CA ARG A 312 21.05 -9.08 -18.63
C ARG A 312 20.05 -8.90 -19.75
N ARG A 313 18.79 -8.56 -19.44
CA ARG A 313 17.74 -8.30 -20.42
C ARG A 313 18.10 -7.16 -21.36
N ASN A 314 18.64 -6.06 -20.81
CA ASN A 314 19.13 -4.94 -21.61
C ASN A 314 20.29 -5.34 -22.54
N ARG A 315 21.26 -6.13 -22.07
CA ARG A 315 22.37 -6.63 -22.91
C ARG A 315 21.93 -7.55 -24.04
N MET A 316 20.84 -8.31 -23.85
CA MET A 316 20.27 -9.18 -24.88
C MET A 316 19.54 -8.39 -25.98
N GLY A 317 19.34 -7.08 -25.82
CA GLY A 317 18.72 -6.22 -26.84
C GLY A 317 17.22 -6.46 -27.02
N TRP A 318 16.56 -7.14 -26.08
CA TRP A 318 15.13 -7.48 -26.16
C TRP A 318 14.22 -6.26 -26.25
N HIS A 319 14.65 -5.11 -25.75
CA HIS A 319 13.92 -3.83 -25.81
C HIS A 319 14.52 -2.83 -26.81
N GLY A 320 15.31 -3.32 -27.77
CA GLY A 320 15.87 -2.52 -28.85
C GLY A 320 16.73 -1.36 -28.34
N LYS A 321 16.42 -0.13 -28.80
CA LYS A 321 17.20 1.08 -28.49
C LYS A 321 16.95 1.67 -27.10
N ARG A 322 15.88 1.27 -26.40
CA ARG A 322 15.49 1.83 -25.10
C ARG A 322 15.69 0.78 -24.00
N PRO A 323 16.79 0.84 -23.22
CA PRO A 323 17.00 -0.08 -22.12
C PRO A 323 15.96 0.14 -21.02
N ILE A 324 15.56 -0.93 -20.34
CA ILE A 324 14.73 -0.84 -19.13
C ILE A 324 15.52 -0.11 -18.04
N LEU A 325 14.90 0.89 -17.42
CA LEU A 325 15.46 1.63 -16.29
C LEU A 325 15.26 0.88 -14.98
N ILE A 326 16.24 1.02 -14.10
CA ILE A 326 16.19 0.48 -12.75
C ILE A 326 15.68 1.59 -11.83
N PHE A 327 14.54 1.35 -11.19
CA PHE A 327 14.00 2.22 -10.16
C PHE A 327 14.21 1.62 -8.76
N MET A 328 14.24 2.48 -7.76
CA MET A 328 14.28 2.10 -6.35
C MET A 328 13.00 2.64 -5.72
N GLY A 329 11.90 1.91 -5.70
CA GLY A 329 10.65 2.41 -5.11
C GLY A 329 10.80 2.63 -3.61
N ASP A 330 10.49 3.82 -3.10
CA ASP A 330 10.47 4.04 -1.65
C ASP A 330 9.24 3.42 -1.00
N ASP A 331 8.14 3.29 -1.76
CA ASP A 331 6.85 2.78 -1.30
C ASP A 331 6.49 3.40 0.07
N CYS A 332 6.71 4.72 0.15
CA CYS A 332 6.58 5.51 1.36
C CYS A 332 5.10 5.90 1.53
N HIS A 333 4.50 5.50 2.65
CA HIS A 333 3.11 5.83 3.00
C HIS A 333 3.08 6.96 4.03
N MET A 334 2.60 8.14 3.62
CA MET A 334 2.67 9.34 4.46
C MET A 334 1.70 9.31 5.65
N SER A 335 0.65 8.50 5.62
CA SER A 335 -0.24 8.28 6.77
C SER A 335 0.48 7.69 7.97
N GLU A 336 1.58 6.96 7.78
CA GLU A 336 2.33 6.42 8.93
C GLU A 336 2.90 7.56 9.78
N LYS A 337 3.23 8.71 9.17
CA LYS A 337 3.77 9.88 9.87
C LYS A 337 2.71 10.61 10.71
N THR A 338 1.42 10.39 10.44
CA THR A 338 0.34 11.03 11.20
C THR A 338 -0.02 10.25 12.48
N ARG A 339 0.31 8.96 12.54
CA ARG A 339 0.06 8.10 13.71
C ARG A 339 0.92 8.48 14.91
N PRO A 340 0.47 8.29 16.16
CA PRO A 340 1.32 8.44 17.34
C PRO A 340 2.61 7.60 17.21
N VAL A 341 3.75 8.15 17.66
CA VAL A 341 5.07 7.51 17.48
C VAL A 341 5.11 6.10 18.08
N THR A 342 4.41 5.90 19.20
CA THR A 342 4.30 4.60 19.89
C THR A 342 3.49 3.56 19.11
N GLU A 343 2.69 3.97 18.14
CA GLU A 343 1.84 3.10 17.32
C GLU A 343 2.38 2.91 15.90
N GLN A 344 3.46 3.62 15.56
CA GLN A 344 4.06 3.55 14.24
C GLN A 344 4.78 2.22 14.03
N ASP A 345 4.67 1.68 12.81
CA ASP A 345 5.56 0.65 12.32
C ASP A 345 6.95 1.28 12.05
N PRO A 346 8.02 0.89 12.77
CA PRO A 346 9.32 1.55 12.65
C PRO A 346 9.92 1.49 11.25
N ASP A 347 9.71 0.39 10.51
CA ASP A 347 10.28 0.21 9.18
C ASP A 347 9.55 1.10 8.16
N LYS A 348 8.21 1.20 8.27
CA LYS A 348 7.42 2.12 7.44
C LYS A 348 7.67 3.57 7.79
N ALA A 349 7.79 3.87 9.08
CA ALA A 349 8.10 5.20 9.58
C ALA A 349 9.54 5.64 9.26
N ALA A 350 10.45 4.74 8.89
CA ALA A 350 11.79 5.10 8.44
C ALA A 350 11.86 5.44 6.95
N ARG A 351 10.89 5.01 6.13
CA ARG A 351 10.82 5.36 4.71
C ARG A 351 10.53 6.85 4.55
N GLU A 352 11.19 7.48 3.58
CA GLU A 352 11.05 8.90 3.24
C GLU A 352 10.97 9.05 1.73
N ILE A 353 10.26 10.08 1.27
CA ILE A 353 10.07 10.38 -0.16
C ILE A 353 11.44 10.65 -0.81
N GLY A 354 11.91 9.75 -1.67
CA GLY A 354 13.14 9.92 -2.45
C GLY A 354 14.43 9.52 -1.74
N LEU A 355 14.39 8.93 -0.55
CA LEU A 355 15.60 8.61 0.22
C LEU A 355 16.35 7.41 -0.37
N GLN A 356 15.65 6.32 -0.67
CA GLN A 356 16.18 5.12 -1.32
C GLN A 356 17.58 4.72 -0.80
N PRO A 357 17.72 4.24 0.46
CA PRO A 357 19.02 3.91 1.06
C PRO A 357 19.87 2.93 0.23
N ALA A 358 19.25 2.13 -0.63
CA ALA A 358 19.90 1.21 -1.56
C ALA A 358 20.99 1.86 -2.44
N TRP A 359 20.88 3.16 -2.77
CA TRP A 359 21.93 3.88 -3.53
C TRP A 359 23.24 4.04 -2.77
N HIS A 360 23.19 3.95 -1.45
CA HIS A 360 24.34 4.14 -0.56
C HIS A 360 24.89 2.81 -0.01
N ASP A 361 24.16 1.71 -0.20
CA ASP A 361 24.65 0.38 0.14
C ASP A 361 25.85 0.01 -0.75
N PHE A 362 26.94 -0.47 -0.14
CA PHE A 362 28.20 -0.72 -0.84
C PHE A 362 28.07 -1.78 -1.95
N SER A 363 27.34 -2.86 -1.67
CA SER A 363 27.18 -3.98 -2.59
C SER A 363 26.27 -3.63 -3.78
N ILE A 364 25.13 -2.98 -3.50
CA ILE A 364 24.18 -2.52 -4.50
C ILE A 364 24.84 -1.44 -5.36
N ARG A 365 25.51 -0.47 -4.73
CA ARG A 365 26.22 0.62 -5.43
C ARG A 365 27.28 0.08 -6.39
N LYS A 366 28.02 -0.96 -6.02
CA LYS A 366 28.99 -1.61 -6.93
C LYS A 366 28.28 -2.14 -8.19
N SER A 367 27.15 -2.84 -8.02
CA SER A 367 26.37 -3.36 -9.14
C SER A 367 25.82 -2.24 -10.03
N LEU A 368 25.32 -1.16 -9.43
CA LEU A 368 24.82 0.02 -10.16
C LEU A 368 25.93 0.72 -10.95
N ILE A 369 27.12 0.90 -10.35
CA ILE A 369 28.28 1.52 -11.01
C ILE A 369 28.74 0.69 -12.22
N ILE A 370 28.84 -0.64 -12.08
CA ILE A 370 29.25 -1.53 -13.17
C ILE A 370 28.31 -1.40 -14.38
N ASN A 371 27.02 -1.17 -14.12
CA ASN A 371 26.01 -1.01 -15.17
C ASN A 371 25.76 0.48 -15.53
N GLY A 372 26.62 1.39 -15.06
CA GLY A 372 26.58 2.80 -15.41
C GLY A 372 25.35 3.55 -14.88
N MET A 373 24.66 3.03 -13.87
CA MET A 373 23.41 3.58 -13.31
C MET A 373 23.68 4.58 -12.19
N SER A 374 22.92 5.68 -12.18
CA SER A 374 22.93 6.69 -11.12
C SER A 374 21.58 7.39 -11.07
N ARG A 375 21.20 7.96 -9.91
CA ARG A 375 19.96 8.77 -9.78
C ARG A 375 19.84 9.83 -10.88
N ARG A 376 20.90 10.63 -11.07
CA ARG A 376 20.96 11.65 -12.13
C ARG A 376 20.61 11.10 -13.51
N LYS A 377 21.28 10.02 -13.93
CA LYS A 377 21.03 9.43 -15.25
C LYS A 377 19.60 8.92 -15.41
N ILE A 378 19.02 8.32 -14.37
CA ILE A 378 17.64 7.86 -14.41
C ILE A 378 16.68 9.04 -14.50
N ILE A 379 16.91 10.10 -13.72
CA ILE A 379 16.14 11.34 -13.78
C ILE A 379 16.16 11.92 -15.20
N ASP A 380 17.35 12.09 -15.78
CA ASP A 380 17.53 12.67 -17.12
C ASP A 380 16.85 11.84 -18.21
N GLU A 381 17.10 10.53 -18.21
CA GLU A 381 16.57 9.58 -19.18
C GLU A 381 15.05 9.43 -19.06
N TYR A 382 14.52 9.30 -17.84
CA TYR A 382 13.09 9.11 -17.64
C TYR A 382 12.30 10.39 -17.93
N ARG A 383 12.82 11.56 -17.55
CA ARG A 383 12.24 12.85 -17.94
C ARG A 383 12.16 13.00 -19.46
N THR A 384 13.19 12.58 -20.18
CA THR A 384 13.21 12.59 -21.65
C THR A 384 12.12 11.68 -22.22
N ARG A 385 11.92 10.48 -21.65
CA ARG A 385 10.86 9.57 -22.07
C ARG A 385 9.46 10.12 -21.83
N LEU A 386 9.24 10.77 -20.69
CA LEU A 386 7.95 11.39 -20.35
C LEU A 386 7.64 12.63 -21.21
N ALA A 387 8.65 13.24 -21.83
CA ALA A 387 8.47 14.40 -22.71
C ALA A 387 8.03 14.04 -24.13
N GLY A 388 8.07 12.75 -24.52
CA GLY A 388 7.72 12.24 -25.86
C GLY A 388 8.92 12.00 -26.76
#